data_AF-D7G7U4-F1
#
_entry.id   AF-D7G7U4-F1
#
_cell.length_a   1.000
_cell.length_b   1.000
_cell.length_c   1.000
_cell.angle_alpha   90.00
_cell.angle_beta   90.00
_cell.angle_gamma   90.00
#
_symmetry.space_group_name_H-M   'P 1'
#
loop_
_entity.id
_entity.type
_entity.pdbx_description
1 polymer ?
#
loop_
_entity_poly.entity_id
_entity_poly.type
_entity_poly.pdbx_seq_one_letter_code
_entity_poly.pdbx_strand_id
1 'polypeptide(L)'
;MEVVTYDRLVADFEALECVRRQRERREAGRAKKEPPDSGSSGGALAAEEATERYLSKMPAARETREAVSACWRALSEHEHFCRLTTPEKLQMINHRPSQAVAVHLVSEQASLDKN
;
A
#
# COMPACT_ATOMS: atom_id res chain seq x y z
N MET A 1 4.11 11.10 23.64
CA MET A 1 4.16 10.02 22.64
C MET A 1 5.45 10.23 21.86
N GLU A 2 6.49 9.47 22.16
CA GLU A 2 7.68 9.46 21.30
C GLU A 2 7.38 8.56 20.11
N VAL A 3 7.58 9.10 18.91
CA VAL A 3 7.48 8.31 17.68
C VAL A 3 8.79 7.56 17.53
N VAL A 4 8.79 6.29 17.88
CA VAL A 4 9.96 5.42 17.79
C VAL A 4 10.03 4.85 16.38
N THR A 5 10.66 5.59 15.47
CA THR A 5 11.16 5.11 14.16
C THR A 5 10.12 4.60 13.14
N TYR A 6 10.59 4.42 11.90
CA TYR A 6 9.82 3.79 10.81
C TYR A 6 9.99 2.27 10.88
N ASP A 7 9.00 1.56 11.42
CA ASP A 7 9.10 0.12 11.68
C ASP A 7 9.03 -0.75 10.41
N ARG A 8 8.19 -0.35 9.44
CA ARG A 8 7.92 -1.17 8.25
C ARG A 8 7.31 -0.35 7.11
N LEU A 9 7.71 -0.71 5.88
CA LEU A 9 7.03 -0.29 4.66
C LEU A 9 5.79 -1.15 4.39
N VAL A 10 4.67 -0.52 4.04
CA VAL A 10 3.37 -1.16 3.83
C VAL A 10 2.92 -0.88 2.40
N ALA A 11 2.48 -1.92 1.68
CA ALA A 11 1.96 -1.76 0.33
C ALA A 11 0.59 -1.08 0.34
N ASP A 12 0.26 -0.33 -0.71
CA ASP A 12 -1.03 0.36 -0.82
C ASP A 12 -2.22 -0.61 -0.73
N PHE A 13 -2.04 -1.84 -1.23
CA PHE A 13 -2.99 -2.94 -1.07
C PHE A 13 -3.21 -3.30 0.41
N GLU A 14 -2.14 -3.49 1.18
CA GLU A 14 -2.23 -3.84 2.61
C GLU A 14 -2.87 -2.71 3.42
N ALA A 15 -2.56 -1.46 3.07
CA ALA A 15 -3.20 -0.28 3.67
C ALA A 15 -4.70 -0.24 3.36
N LEU A 16 -5.10 -0.52 2.12
CA LEU A 16 -6.50 -0.57 1.71
C LEU A 16 -7.26 -1.71 2.41
N GLU A 17 -6.70 -2.91 2.50
CA GLU A 17 -7.29 -4.02 3.28
C GLU A 17 -7.50 -3.62 4.75
N CYS A 18 -6.50 -2.94 5.34
CA CYS A 18 -6.57 -2.50 6.73
C CYS A 18 -7.71 -1.51 6.95
N VAL A 19 -7.84 -0.49 6.10
CA VAL A 19 -8.91 0.52 6.20
C VAL A 19 -10.29 -0.11 6.03
N ARG A 20 -10.47 -0.99 5.03
CA ARG A 20 -11.73 -1.71 4.83
C ARG A 20 -12.11 -2.57 6.02
N ARG A 21 -11.16 -3.31 6.58
CA ARG A 21 -11.39 -4.14 7.78
C ARG A 21 -11.77 -3.31 9.00
N GLN A 22 -11.20 -2.11 9.16
CA GLN A 22 -11.58 -1.21 10.25
C GLN A 22 -13.01 -0.69 10.07
N ARG A 23 -13.38 -0.32 8.83
CA ARG A 23 -14.74 0.10 8.49
C ARG A 23 -15.76 -1.01 8.76
N GLU A 24 -15.48 -2.24 8.31
CA GLU A 24 -16.35 -3.40 8.57
C GLU A 24 -16.56 -3.68 10.06
N ARG A 25 -15.50 -3.59 10.87
CA ARG A 25 -15.60 -3.76 12.33
C ARG A 25 -16.51 -2.70 12.96
N ARG A 26 -16.41 -1.45 12.51
CA ARG A 26 -17.26 -0.35 12.99
C ARG A 26 -18.71 -0.54 12.59
N GLU A 27 -18.97 -0.97 11.36
CA GLU A 27 -20.32 -1.27 10.87
C GLU A 27 -20.95 -2.46 11.63
N ALA A 28 -20.17 -3.51 11.87
CA ALA A 28 -20.60 -4.67 12.66
C ALA A 28 -20.89 -4.31 14.13
N GLY A 29 -20.08 -3.42 14.74
CA GLY A 29 -20.33 -2.90 16.09
C GLY A 29 -21.60 -2.07 16.19
N ARG A 30 -21.88 -1.24 15.17
CA ARG A 30 -23.14 -0.47 15.09
C ARG A 30 -24.38 -1.36 14.96
N ALA A 31 -24.27 -2.48 14.23
CA ALA A 31 -25.37 -3.42 14.05
C ALA A 31 -25.74 -4.20 15.34
N LYS A 32 -24.82 -4.31 16.30
CA LYS A 32 -25.00 -5.12 17.53
C LYS A 32 -25.49 -4.36 18.76
N LYS A 33 -25.81 -3.05 18.67
CA LYS A 33 -26.30 -2.21 19.80
C LYS A 33 -25.46 -2.35 21.10
N GLU A 34 -24.13 -2.44 20.98
CA GLU A 34 -23.27 -2.18 22.14
C GLU A 34 -23.33 -0.68 22.48
N PRO A 35 -23.25 -0.28 23.77
CA PRO A 35 -23.27 1.13 24.15
C PRO A 35 -22.11 1.85 23.43
N PRO A 36 -22.27 3.14 23.08
CA PRO A 36 -21.27 3.82 22.28
C PRO A 36 -19.98 3.96 23.10
N ASP A 37 -19.00 3.11 22.83
CA ASP A 37 -17.62 3.44 23.14
C ASP A 37 -17.27 4.66 22.29
N SER A 38 -17.41 5.81 22.94
CA SER A 38 -17.20 7.17 22.45
C SER A 38 -15.73 7.45 22.06
N GLY A 39 -15.17 6.64 21.17
CA GLY A 39 -13.73 6.68 20.88
C GLY A 39 -13.33 7.14 19.48
N SER A 40 -14.18 6.97 18.46
CA SER A 40 -13.82 7.43 17.10
C SER A 40 -14.16 8.90 16.95
N SER A 41 -13.17 9.77 17.16
CA SER A 41 -13.29 11.18 16.82
C SER A 41 -13.64 11.30 15.33
N GLY A 42 -14.61 12.15 14.97
CA GLY A 42 -15.08 12.26 13.58
C GLY A 42 -13.97 12.53 12.55
N GLY A 43 -12.82 13.05 12.99
CA GLY A 43 -11.63 13.23 12.15
C GLY A 43 -10.96 11.92 11.71
N ALA A 44 -10.93 10.88 12.56
CA ALA A 44 -10.36 9.58 12.19
C ALA A 44 -11.21 8.90 11.10
N LEU A 45 -12.54 9.02 11.20
CA LEU A 45 -13.46 8.52 10.18
C LEU A 45 -13.26 9.22 8.83
N ALA A 46 -13.18 10.56 8.83
CA ALA A 46 -12.96 11.32 7.60
C ALA A 46 -11.61 10.98 6.94
N ALA A 47 -10.57 10.75 7.74
CA ALA A 47 -9.26 10.32 7.25
C ALA A 47 -9.30 8.91 6.64
N GLU A 48 -9.98 7.96 7.29
CA GLU A 48 -10.20 6.60 6.77
C GLU A 48 -10.95 6.63 5.43
N GLU A 49 -12.06 7.37 5.34
CA GLU A 49 -12.86 7.49 4.11
C GLU A 49 -12.08 8.14 2.97
N ALA A 50 -11.33 9.22 3.25
CA ALA A 50 -10.47 9.86 2.26
C ALA A 50 -9.37 8.92 1.77
N THR A 51 -8.77 8.14 2.69
CA THR A 51 -7.73 7.16 2.38
C THR A 51 -8.27 6.03 1.52
N GLU A 52 -9.42 5.45 1.89
CA GLU A 52 -10.08 4.41 1.08
C GLU A 52 -10.41 4.94 -0.31
N ARG A 53 -10.94 6.16 -0.41
CA ARG A 53 -11.30 6.78 -1.69
C ARG A 53 -10.08 7.00 -2.59
N TYR A 54 -8.95 7.40 -2.03
CA TYR A 54 -7.71 7.57 -2.77
C TYR A 54 -7.17 6.22 -3.25
N LEU A 55 -6.98 5.27 -2.33
CA LEU A 55 -6.41 3.96 -2.64
C LEU A 55 -7.30 3.14 -3.59
N SER A 56 -8.63 3.33 -3.53
CA SER A 56 -9.57 2.67 -4.46
C SER A 56 -9.40 3.12 -5.92
N LYS A 57 -8.76 4.27 -6.18
CA LYS A 57 -8.42 4.74 -7.53
C LYS A 57 -7.05 4.28 -8.00
N MET A 58 -6.22 3.79 -7.09
CA MET A 58 -4.87 3.31 -7.38
C MET A 58 -4.92 1.87 -7.95
N PRO A 59 -3.88 1.43 -8.68
CA PRO A 59 -3.78 0.05 -9.15
C PRO A 59 -3.96 -0.98 -8.03
N ALA A 60 -3.49 -0.63 -6.82
CA ALA A 60 -3.64 -1.41 -5.59
C ALA A 60 -5.07 -1.91 -5.29
N ALA A 61 -6.11 -1.21 -5.76
CA ALA A 61 -7.51 -1.60 -5.54
C ALA A 61 -7.92 -2.88 -6.28
N ARG A 62 -7.19 -3.24 -7.34
CA ARG A 62 -7.46 -4.40 -8.21
C ARG A 62 -6.56 -5.60 -7.88
N GLU A 63 -5.67 -5.44 -6.93
CA GLU A 63 -4.67 -6.44 -6.57
C GLU A 63 -5.24 -7.45 -5.58
N THR A 64 -4.64 -8.65 -5.55
CA THR A 64 -4.86 -9.64 -4.51
C THR A 64 -3.56 -9.86 -3.73
N ARG A 65 -3.67 -10.46 -2.54
CA ARG A 65 -2.50 -10.82 -1.72
C ARG A 65 -1.53 -11.72 -2.48
N GLU A 66 -2.07 -12.64 -3.28
CA GLU A 66 -1.30 -13.56 -4.11
C GLU A 66 -0.56 -12.82 -5.22
N ALA A 67 -1.23 -11.86 -5.89
CA ALA A 67 -0.63 -11.05 -6.96
C ALA A 67 0.50 -10.16 -6.44
N VAL A 68 0.30 -9.51 -5.27
CA VAL A 68 1.33 -8.69 -4.62
C VAL A 68 2.54 -9.54 -4.23
N SER A 69 2.29 -10.72 -3.64
CA SER A 69 3.36 -11.66 -3.25
C SER A 69 4.13 -12.20 -4.46
N ALA A 70 3.44 -12.57 -5.53
CA ALA A 70 4.06 -13.03 -6.77
C ALA A 70 4.93 -11.92 -7.40
N CYS A 71 4.44 -10.68 -7.42
CA CYS A 71 5.22 -9.56 -7.92
C CYS A 71 6.45 -9.28 -7.06
N TRP A 72 6.32 -9.31 -5.73
CA TRP A 72 7.45 -9.15 -4.82
C TRP A 72 8.55 -10.18 -5.07
N ARG A 73 8.16 -11.45 -5.29
CA ARG A 73 9.10 -12.52 -5.63
C ARG A 73 9.77 -12.27 -6.96
N ALA A 74 9.02 -11.96 -8.02
CA ALA A 74 9.58 -11.66 -9.33
C ALA A 74 10.61 -10.50 -9.27
N LEU A 75 10.29 -9.41 -8.57
CA LEU A 75 11.20 -8.28 -8.38
C LEU A 75 12.44 -8.63 -7.53
N SER A 76 12.37 -9.70 -6.73
CA SER A 76 13.49 -10.16 -5.90
C SER A 76 14.33 -11.24 -6.61
N GLU A 77 13.74 -12.04 -7.49
CA GLU A 77 14.43 -13.06 -8.28
C GLU A 77 15.27 -12.44 -9.41
N HIS A 78 14.88 -11.27 -9.90
CA HIS A 78 15.64 -10.52 -10.90
C HIS A 78 16.70 -9.57 -10.32
N GLU A 79 17.14 -9.79 -9.07
CA GLU A 79 18.16 -8.96 -8.39
C GLU A 79 19.48 -8.85 -9.17
N HIS A 80 19.79 -9.83 -10.01
CA HIS A 80 20.98 -9.83 -10.88
C HIS A 80 20.89 -8.87 -12.08
N PHE A 81 19.68 -8.48 -12.52
CA PHE A 81 19.45 -7.61 -13.69
C PHE A 81 18.78 -6.28 -13.33
N CYS A 82 18.17 -6.17 -12.16
CA CYS A 82 17.54 -4.96 -11.65
C CYS A 82 17.72 -4.93 -10.13
N ARG A 83 18.73 -4.19 -9.67
CA ARG A 83 19.01 -3.97 -8.24
C ARG A 83 18.04 -2.92 -7.67
N LEU A 84 16.77 -3.31 -7.54
CA LEU A 84 15.77 -2.47 -6.88
C LEU A 84 15.91 -2.57 -5.35
N THR A 85 16.03 -1.43 -4.70
CA THR A 85 15.91 -1.29 -3.25
C THR A 85 14.48 -1.61 -2.80
N THR A 86 14.29 -1.91 -1.51
CA THR A 86 12.97 -2.20 -0.92
C THR A 86 11.93 -1.09 -1.21
N PRO A 87 12.26 0.22 -1.10
CA PRO A 87 11.34 1.30 -1.49
C PRO A 87 11.00 1.31 -3.00
N GLU A 88 11.97 1.07 -3.88
CA GLU A 88 11.71 1.03 -5.33
C GLU A 88 10.81 -0.17 -5.70
N LYS A 89 11.05 -1.34 -5.09
CA LYS A 89 10.16 -2.51 -5.23
C LYS A 89 8.73 -2.19 -4.77
N LEU A 90 8.59 -1.46 -3.65
CA LEU A 90 7.30 -1.03 -3.15
C LEU A 90 6.60 -0.08 -4.13
N GLN A 91 7.33 0.89 -4.70
CA GLN A 91 6.79 1.82 -5.68
C GLN A 91 6.39 1.12 -6.99
N MET A 92 7.17 0.13 -7.45
CA MET A 92 6.81 -0.75 -8.57
C MET A 92 5.46 -1.45 -8.32
N ILE A 93 5.27 -1.95 -7.09
CA ILE A 93 4.05 -2.65 -6.71
C ILE A 93 2.86 -1.70 -6.64
N ASN A 94 3.02 -0.53 -6.01
CA ASN A 94 1.92 0.42 -5.80
C ASN A 94 1.48 1.10 -7.11
N HIS A 95 2.42 1.46 -7.98
CA HIS A 95 2.13 2.27 -9.17
C HIS A 95 1.92 1.46 -10.45
N ARG A 96 2.37 0.19 -10.50
CA ARG A 96 2.23 -0.68 -11.69
C ARG A 96 2.59 0.04 -13.01
N PRO A 97 3.79 0.61 -13.12
CA PRO A 97 4.17 1.36 -14.32
C PRO A 97 4.14 0.44 -15.54
N SER A 98 3.35 0.81 -16.55
CA SER A 98 3.22 0.07 -17.82
C SER A 98 4.16 0.58 -18.90
N GLN A 99 4.76 1.75 -18.70
CA GLN A 99 5.66 2.40 -19.65
C GLN A 99 7.08 2.44 -19.10
N ALA A 100 8.07 2.23 -19.97
CA ALA A 100 9.48 2.25 -19.59
C ALA A 100 9.87 3.57 -18.91
N VAL A 101 9.37 4.72 -19.37
CA VAL A 101 9.64 6.01 -18.73
C VAL A 101 9.21 6.06 -17.27
N ALA A 102 8.06 5.47 -16.93
CA ALA A 102 7.57 5.41 -15.57
C ALA A 102 8.41 4.47 -14.69
N VAL A 103 9.02 3.44 -15.28
CA VAL A 103 9.99 2.58 -14.58
C VAL A 103 11.25 3.35 -14.20
N HIS A 104 11.79 4.18 -15.11
CA HIS A 104 12.97 5.00 -14.85
C HIS A 104 12.70 6.13 -13.83
N LEU A 105 11.45 6.58 -13.70
CA LEU A 105 11.07 7.54 -12.66
C LEU A 105 11.03 6.93 -11.26
N VAL A 106 10.81 5.62 -11.17
CA VAL A 106 10.77 4.90 -9.89
C VAL A 106 12.13 4.34 -9.52
N SER A 107 12.95 3.92 -10.49
CA SER A 107 14.30 3.43 -10.21
C SER A 107 15.39 4.30 -10.82
N GLU A 108 16.24 4.83 -9.94
CA GLU A 108 17.42 5.61 -10.34
C GLU A 108 18.44 4.73 -11.09
N GLN A 109 18.47 3.42 -10.80
CA GLN A 109 19.42 2.48 -11.40
C GLN A 109 19.03 1.99 -12.80
N ALA A 110 17.77 2.11 -13.20
CA ALA A 110 17.32 1.71 -14.55
C ALA A 110 18.05 2.47 -15.68
N SER A 111 18.69 3.59 -15.36
CA SER A 111 19.42 4.43 -16.32
C SER A 111 20.92 4.09 -16.41
N LEU A 112 21.48 3.30 -15.49
CA LEU A 112 22.93 3.15 -15.29
C LEU A 112 23.57 1.96 -16.04
N ASP A 113 22.78 1.02 -16.57
CA ASP A 113 23.29 -0.11 -17.37
C ASP A 113 23.47 0.25 -18.86
N LYS A 114 24.17 1.36 -19.11
CA LYS A 114 24.76 1.69 -20.41
C LYS A 114 26.25 1.95 -20.23
N ASN A 115 27.03 0.89 -20.04
CA ASN A 115 28.45 0.81 -20.37
C ASN A 115 28.90 -0.64 -20.47
#